data_AF-Q8BIU6-F1
#
_entry.id   AF-Q8BIU6-F1
#
_cell.length_a   1.000
_cell.length_b   1.000
_cell.length_c   1.000
_cell.angle_alpha   90.00
_cell.angle_beta   90.00
_cell.angle_gamma   90.00
#
_symmetry.space_group_name_H-M   'P 1'
#
loop_
_entity.id
_entity.type
_entity.pdbx_description
1 polymer ?
#
loop_
_entity_poly.entity_id
_entity_poly.type
_entity_poly.pdbx_seq_one_letter_code
_entity_poly.pdbx_strand_id
1 'polypeptide(L)'
;MSSLLRTSEFSDPVSTSLKFPLCQGVFWTPRREDRITLMARNAPPRPAKFGTFDMKLEEIGNKVTVQGHLVASFSLQDYKERAEWMGVSEKDTIVCSTGSSLLLFDMNGLRLQTFQYCPEQIFRLWVVCLECFPLSG
;
A
#
# COMPACT_ATOMS: atom_id res chain seq x y z
N MET A 1 -6.80 22.64 -11.10
CA MET A 1 -6.32 21.48 -10.31
C MET A 1 -5.25 20.81 -11.15
N SER A 2 -4.00 20.91 -10.72
CA SER A 2 -2.88 20.16 -11.31
C SER A 2 -3.01 18.69 -10.88
N SER A 3 -2.95 17.76 -11.84
CA SER A 3 -2.98 16.33 -11.57
C SER A 3 -1.55 15.79 -11.51
N LEU A 4 -1.28 14.81 -10.64
CA LEU A 4 0.00 14.12 -10.59
C LEU A 4 0.31 13.37 -11.90
N LEU A 5 -0.70 13.05 -12.71
CA LEU A 5 -0.55 12.43 -14.02
C LEU A 5 -0.28 13.41 -15.16
N ARG A 6 -0.44 14.73 -14.95
CA ARG A 6 -0.16 15.73 -15.99
C ARG A 6 1.30 16.18 -15.91
N THR A 7 2.17 15.33 -16.44
CA THR A 7 3.61 15.60 -16.57
C THR A 7 3.91 16.82 -17.43
N SER A 8 3.04 17.20 -18.38
CA SER A 8 3.23 18.37 -19.24
C SER A 8 3.21 19.72 -18.51
N GLU A 9 2.71 19.76 -17.28
CA GLU A 9 2.72 20.97 -16.44
C GLU A 9 4.06 21.17 -15.72
N PHE A 10 4.97 20.18 -15.80
CA PHE A 10 6.26 20.20 -15.12
C PHE A 10 7.40 19.96 -16.12
N SER A 11 8.40 20.85 -16.12
CA SER A 11 9.57 20.74 -16.99
C SER A 11 10.43 19.51 -16.67
N ASP A 12 10.42 19.08 -15.40
CA ASP A 12 11.15 17.92 -14.88
C ASP A 12 10.18 16.96 -14.15
N PRO A 13 10.42 15.64 -14.18
CA PRO A 13 9.63 14.68 -13.40
C PRO A 13 9.72 14.99 -11.90
N VAL A 14 8.57 15.23 -11.28
CA VAL A 14 8.50 15.52 -9.85
C VAL A 14 8.65 14.21 -9.06
N SER A 15 9.47 14.22 -8.02
CA SER A 15 9.71 13.06 -7.15
C SER A 15 9.68 13.46 -5.68
N THR A 16 9.44 12.46 -4.82
CA THR A 16 9.42 12.65 -3.37
C THR A 16 9.99 11.42 -2.66
N SER A 17 10.51 11.61 -1.45
CA SER A 17 11.09 10.55 -0.63
C SER A 17 10.19 10.27 0.56
N LEU A 18 9.61 9.07 0.62
CA LEU A 18 8.77 8.64 1.74
C LEU A 18 9.64 8.08 2.87
N LYS A 19 9.58 8.69 4.06
CA LYS A 19 10.27 8.17 5.24
C LYS A 19 9.47 7.01 5.84
N PHE A 20 9.97 5.79 5.65
CA PHE A 20 9.35 4.57 6.18
C PHE A 20 10.43 3.56 6.60
N PRO A 21 10.17 2.66 7.58
CA PRO A 21 11.09 1.59 7.92
C PRO A 21 11.36 0.66 6.72
N LEU A 22 12.33 -0.26 6.85
CA LEU A 22 12.80 -1.16 5.79
C LEU A 22 11.65 -1.75 4.96
N CYS A 23 11.39 -1.11 3.82
CA CYS A 23 10.23 -1.39 2.98
C CYS A 23 10.48 -2.66 2.18
N GLN A 24 9.50 -3.55 2.15
CA GLN A 24 9.55 -4.81 1.41
C GLN A 24 8.38 -4.97 0.43
N GLY A 25 7.24 -4.35 0.71
CA GLY A 25 6.09 -4.33 -0.18
C GLY A 25 5.64 -2.90 -0.44
N VAL A 26 5.29 -2.62 -1.70
CA VAL A 26 4.79 -1.31 -2.14
C VAL A 26 3.62 -1.55 -3.07
N PHE A 27 2.48 -0.91 -2.80
CA PHE A 27 1.29 -1.02 -3.61
C PHE A 27 0.63 0.33 -3.81
N TRP A 28 0.37 0.70 -5.06
CA TRP A 28 -0.51 1.82 -5.40
C TRP A 28 -1.96 1.41 -5.18
N THR A 29 -2.76 2.33 -4.64
CA THR A 29 -4.18 2.09 -4.42
C THR A 29 -4.89 2.14 -5.78
N PRO A 30 -5.57 1.07 -6.20
CA PRO A 30 -6.32 1.09 -7.45
C PRO A 30 -7.30 2.26 -7.48
N ARG A 31 -7.38 2.95 -8.63
CA ARG A 31 -8.23 4.14 -8.86
C ARG A 31 -7.90 5.37 -7.99
N ARG A 32 -6.81 5.36 -7.21
CA ARG A 32 -6.28 6.55 -6.50
C ARG A 32 -4.79 6.71 -6.81
N GLU A 33 -4.52 7.45 -7.88
CA GLU A 33 -3.17 7.71 -8.42
C GLU A 33 -2.23 8.38 -7.42
N ASP A 34 -2.78 9.07 -6.43
CA ASP A 34 -2.06 9.83 -5.42
C ASP A 34 -1.77 9.00 -4.15
N ARG A 35 -2.26 7.76 -4.05
CA ARG A 35 -2.17 6.98 -2.81
C ARG A 35 -1.34 5.71 -2.93
N ILE A 36 -0.37 5.57 -2.04
CA ILE A 36 0.51 4.41 -1.96
C ILE A 36 0.50 3.81 -0.56
N THR A 37 0.51 2.49 -0.46
CA THR A 37 0.64 1.77 0.82
C THR A 37 1.93 0.96 0.81
N LEU A 38 2.69 1.10 1.89
CA LEU A 38 3.97 0.46 2.13
C LEU A 38 3.83 -0.60 3.22
N MET A 39 4.50 -1.72 3.03
CA MET A 39 4.71 -2.77 4.03
C MET A 39 6.19 -2.85 4.35
N ALA A 40 6.53 -2.73 5.63
CA ALA A 40 7.86 -2.96 6.15
C ALA A 40 7.85 -4.28 6.92
N ARG A 41 8.81 -5.14 6.60
CA ARG A 41 9.12 -6.32 7.40
C ARG A 41 10.36 -6.01 8.20
N ASN A 42 10.21 -6.02 9.51
CA ASN A 42 11.35 -5.96 10.39
C ASN A 42 11.92 -7.37 10.59
N ALA A 43 13.20 -7.46 10.96
CA ALA A 43 13.75 -8.73 11.44
C ALA A 43 12.92 -9.22 12.65
N PRO A 44 12.63 -10.52 12.75
CA PRO A 44 12.02 -11.09 13.96
C PRO A 44 12.80 -10.60 15.21
N PRO A 45 12.11 -10.21 16.30
CA PRO A 45 10.71 -10.44 16.62
C PRO A 45 9.76 -9.27 16.28
N ARG A 46 10.20 -8.28 15.48
CA ARG A 46 9.39 -7.09 15.24
C ARG A 46 8.27 -7.37 14.22
N PRO A 47 7.03 -6.98 14.51
CA PRO A 47 5.92 -7.21 13.61
C PRO A 47 6.06 -6.41 12.31
N ALA A 48 5.32 -6.85 11.28
CA ALA A 48 5.18 -6.09 10.04
C ALA A 48 4.44 -4.78 10.31
N LYS A 49 4.90 -3.71 9.67
CA LYS A 49 4.32 -2.37 9.76
C LYS A 49 3.78 -1.95 8.40
N PHE A 50 2.61 -1.35 8.40
CA PHE A 50 1.94 -0.81 7.24
C PHE A 50 1.87 0.71 7.35
N GLY A 51 1.99 1.41 6.23
CA GLY A 51 1.86 2.86 6.17
C GLY A 51 1.29 3.29 4.83
N THR A 52 0.19 4.03 4.85
CA THR A 52 -0.47 4.58 3.68
C THR A 52 -0.17 6.07 3.57
N PHE A 53 0.27 6.50 2.40
CA PHE A 53 0.65 7.87 2.11
C PHE A 53 -0.19 8.43 0.96
N ASP A 54 -0.66 9.66 1.14
CA ASP A 54 -1.26 10.47 0.07
C ASP A 54 -0.21 11.45 -0.45
N MET A 55 -0.07 11.51 -1.76
CA MET A 55 0.84 12.40 -2.47
C MET A 55 0.09 13.67 -2.84
N LYS A 56 0.67 14.81 -2.48
CA LYS A 56 0.09 16.12 -2.79
C LYS A 56 1.10 16.99 -3.50
N LEU A 57 0.61 17.77 -4.44
CA LEU A 57 1.38 18.86 -5.03
C LEU A 57 1.36 20.04 -4.07
N GLU A 58 2.53 20.46 -3.62
CA GLU A 58 2.72 21.64 -2.79
C GLU A 58 3.54 22.68 -3.54
N GLU A 59 3.07 23.91 -3.48
CA GLU A 59 3.76 25.08 -4.04
C GLU A 59 4.62 25.70 -2.94
N ILE A 60 5.95 25.64 -3.11
CA ILE A 60 6.92 26.22 -2.19
C ILE A 60 7.70 27.29 -2.97
N GLY A 61 7.37 28.55 -2.73
CA GLY A 61 7.86 29.67 -3.54
C GLY A 61 7.32 29.55 -4.97
N ASN A 62 8.20 29.65 -5.98
CA ASN A 62 7.84 29.50 -7.39
C ASN A 62 8.01 28.06 -7.92
N LYS A 63 8.14 27.07 -7.03
CA LYS A 63 8.39 25.67 -7.42
C LYS A 63 7.28 24.77 -6.89
N VAL A 64 6.71 23.97 -7.79
CA VAL A 64 5.79 22.89 -7.41
C VAL A 64 6.61 21.64 -7.07
N THR A 65 6.28 21.02 -5.94
CA THR A 65 6.91 19.80 -5.44
C THR A 65 5.87 18.77 -5.07
N VAL A 66 6.21 17.49 -5.10
CA VAL A 66 5.34 16.43 -4.56
C VAL A 66 5.78 16.11 -3.15
N GLN A 67 4.84 16.07 -2.22
CA GLN A 67 5.05 15.61 -0.85
C GLN A 67 4.15 14.43 -0.53
N GLY A 68 4.69 13.45 0.20
CA GLY A 68 3.92 12.33 0.73
C GLY A 68 3.51 12.58 2.18
N HIS A 69 2.21 12.52 2.45
CA HIS A 69 1.63 12.66 3.78
C HIS A 69 1.16 11.31 4.28
N LEU A 70 1.65 10.88 5.44
CA LEU A 70 1.16 9.66 6.09
C LEU A 70 -0.30 9.88 6.54
N VAL A 71 -1.22 9.10 6.00
CA VAL A 71 -2.66 9.19 6.32
C VAL A 71 -3.14 8.09 7.23
N ALA A 72 -2.49 6.93 7.21
CA ALA A 72 -2.73 5.86 8.16
C ALA A 72 -1.50 4.98 8.34
N SER A 73 -1.39 4.35 9.51
CA SER A 73 -0.35 3.35 9.77
C SER A 73 -0.78 2.43 10.89
N PHE A 74 -0.43 1.16 10.78
CA PHE A 74 -0.61 0.19 11.85
C PHE A 74 0.50 -0.86 11.82
N SER A 75 0.62 -1.62 12.91
CA SER A 75 1.52 -2.76 13.00
C SER A 75 0.68 -4.00 13.31
N LEU A 76 1.06 -5.16 12.77
CA LEU A 76 0.48 -6.42 13.22
C LEU A 76 0.82 -6.63 14.69
N GLN A 77 -0.14 -7.04 15.50
CA GLN A 77 0.10 -7.26 16.93
C GLN A 77 0.68 -8.64 17.22
N ASP A 78 0.41 -9.64 16.37
CA ASP A 78 0.90 -11.00 16.56
C ASP A 78 2.17 -11.26 15.74
N TYR A 79 3.26 -11.58 16.42
CA TYR A 79 4.54 -11.93 15.82
C TYR A 79 4.51 -13.31 15.14
N LYS A 80 3.50 -14.15 15.42
CA LYS A 80 3.29 -15.43 14.73
C LYS A 80 2.72 -15.23 13.32
N GLU A 81 2.05 -14.12 13.09
CA GLU A 81 1.48 -13.75 11.79
C GLU A 81 2.51 -12.97 10.97
N ARG A 82 3.55 -13.67 10.51
CA ARG A 82 4.56 -13.06 9.64
C ARG A 82 3.92 -12.70 8.29
N ALA A 83 3.63 -11.42 8.08
CA ALA A 83 3.15 -10.93 6.79
C ALA A 83 4.19 -11.22 5.70
N GLU A 84 3.80 -12.01 4.71
CA GLU A 84 4.67 -12.40 3.59
C GLU A 84 4.46 -11.49 2.38
N TRP A 85 3.21 -11.35 1.97
CA TRP A 85 2.78 -10.53 0.84
C TRP A 85 1.65 -9.60 1.27
N MET A 86 1.49 -8.51 0.51
CA MET A 86 0.42 -7.55 0.69
C MET A 86 -0.30 -7.33 -0.63
N GLY A 87 -1.56 -6.92 -0.57
CA GLY A 87 -2.25 -6.24 -1.66
C GLY A 87 -3.19 -5.18 -1.09
N VAL A 88 -3.62 -4.26 -1.93
CA VAL A 88 -4.51 -3.14 -1.56
C VAL A 88 -5.66 -3.08 -2.56
N SER A 89 -6.88 -2.91 -2.05
CA SER A 89 -8.07 -2.72 -2.88
C SER A 89 -8.38 -1.23 -3.09
N GLU A 90 -9.27 -0.93 -4.03
CA GLU A 90 -9.77 0.44 -4.26
C GLU A 90 -10.49 1.06 -3.05
N LYS A 91 -10.96 0.23 -2.10
CA LYS A 91 -11.69 0.66 -0.90
C LYS A 91 -10.77 0.88 0.30
N ASP A 92 -9.47 1.05 0.06
CA ASP A 92 -8.43 1.18 1.09
C ASP A 92 -8.33 -0.04 2.04
N THR A 93 -8.90 -1.18 1.64
CA THR A 93 -8.70 -2.46 2.34
C THR A 93 -7.33 -3.03 2.00
N ILE A 94 -6.59 -3.41 3.03
CA ILE A 94 -5.29 -4.06 2.94
C ILE A 94 -5.47 -5.54 3.20
N VAL A 95 -5.01 -6.37 2.27
CA VAL A 95 -4.89 -7.81 2.48
C VAL A 95 -3.43 -8.17 2.68
N CYS A 96 -3.12 -9.03 3.64
CA CYS A 96 -1.79 -9.61 3.73
C CYS A 96 -1.85 -11.12 3.93
N SER A 97 -0.92 -11.83 3.32
CA SER A 97 -0.73 -13.25 3.56
C SER A 97 0.18 -13.49 4.75
N THR A 98 -0.13 -14.53 5.50
CA THR A 98 0.74 -15.16 6.49
C THR A 98 1.08 -16.57 6.00
N GLY A 99 1.79 -17.35 6.80
CA GLY A 99 2.13 -18.74 6.42
C GLY A 99 0.92 -19.65 6.19
N SER A 100 -0.25 -19.35 6.77
CA SER A 100 -1.43 -20.23 6.68
C SER A 100 -2.78 -19.48 6.67
N SER A 101 -2.76 -18.17 6.47
CA SER A 101 -3.98 -17.35 6.50
C SER A 101 -3.84 -16.10 5.67
N LEU A 102 -4.95 -15.65 5.09
CA LEU A 102 -5.09 -14.30 4.54
C LEU A 102 -5.83 -13.44 5.57
N LEU A 103 -5.27 -12.28 5.86
CA LEU A 103 -5.82 -11.34 6.81
C LEU A 103 -6.23 -10.08 6.08
N LEU A 104 -7.44 -9.60 6.34
CA LEU A 104 -7.97 -8.36 5.78
C LEU A 104 -8.07 -7.31 6.87
N PHE A 105 -7.58 -6.13 6.55
CA PHE A 105 -7.58 -4.96 7.42
C PHE A 105 -8.14 -3.76 6.67
N ASP A 106 -8.76 -2.83 7.40
CA ASP A 106 -8.88 -1.47 6.89
C ASP A 106 -7.52 -0.75 6.96
N MET A 107 -7.44 0.45 6.40
CA MET A 107 -6.21 1.25 6.42
C MET A 107 -5.72 1.61 7.83
N ASN A 108 -6.60 1.60 8.84
CA ASN A 108 -6.27 1.92 10.22
C ASN A 108 -5.80 0.70 11.03
N GLY A 109 -5.83 -0.49 10.44
CA GLY A 109 -5.42 -1.74 11.08
C GLY A 109 -6.53 -2.47 11.82
N LEU A 110 -7.81 -2.10 11.62
CA LEU A 110 -8.93 -2.89 12.12
C LEU A 110 -9.04 -4.18 11.30
N ARG A 111 -8.92 -5.32 11.96
CA ARG A 111 -9.09 -6.64 11.32
C ARG A 111 -10.55 -6.84 10.91
N LEU A 112 -10.79 -6.90 9.61
CA LEU A 112 -12.11 -7.10 9.02
C LEU A 112 -12.45 -8.58 8.91
N GLN A 113 -11.49 -9.39 8.43
CA GLN A 113 -11.71 -10.81 8.20
C GLN A 113 -10.40 -11.61 8.25
N THR A 114 -10.52 -12.87 8.64
CA THR A 114 -9.45 -13.87 8.54
C THR A 114 -9.96 -15.02 7.69
N PHE A 115 -9.24 -15.34 6.63
CA PHE A 115 -9.44 -16.54 5.85
C PHE A 115 -8.34 -17.53 6.21
N GLN A 116 -8.71 -18.63 6.84
CA GLN A 116 -7.77 -19.74 7.02
C GLN A 116 -7.57 -20.45 5.69
N TYR A 117 -6.31 -20.68 5.35
CA TYR A 117 -5.91 -21.35 4.11
C TYR A 117 -4.89 -22.45 4.44
N CYS A 118 -5.14 -23.68 4.00
CA CYS A 118 -4.24 -24.83 4.19
C CYS A 118 -3.13 -24.90 3.11
N PRO A 119 -2.05 -25.67 3.35
CA PRO A 119 -0.83 -25.31 4.07
C PRO A 119 0.32 -24.83 3.15
N GLU A 120 0.06 -24.63 1.85
CA GLU A 120 1.12 -24.25 0.92
C GLU A 120 1.47 -22.77 1.04
N GLN A 121 2.77 -22.48 0.96
CA GLN A 121 3.28 -21.13 1.09
C GLN A 121 2.72 -20.27 -0.05
N ILE A 122 2.11 -19.14 0.30
CA ILE A 122 1.63 -18.18 -0.68
C ILE A 122 2.86 -17.51 -1.30
N PHE A 123 3.08 -17.70 -2.60
CA PHE A 123 4.22 -17.10 -3.31
C PHE A 123 3.90 -15.73 -3.91
N ARG A 124 2.62 -15.45 -4.20
CA ARG A 124 2.15 -14.18 -4.76
C ARG A 124 0.74 -13.89 -4.30
N LEU A 125 0.46 -12.62 -4.08
CA LEU A 125 -0.87 -12.11 -3.74
C LEU A 125 -1.18 -10.94 -4.65
N TRP A 126 -2.33 -11.00 -5.33
CA TRP A 126 -2.82 -9.95 -6.21
C TRP A 126 -4.25 -9.60 -5.80
N VAL A 127 -4.52 -8.31 -5.65
CA VAL A 127 -5.89 -7.80 -5.50
C VAL A 127 -6.30 -7.26 -6.86
N VAL A 128 -7.34 -7.86 -7.46
CA VAL A 128 -7.81 -7.50 -8.79
C VAL A 128 -9.14 -6.74 -8.66
N CYS A 129 -9.22 -5.56 -9.27
CA CYS A 129 -10.51 -4.90 -9.47
C CYS A 129 -11.18 -5.52 -10.71
N LEU A 130 -12.30 -6.20 -10.51
CA LEU A 130 -13.02 -6.92 -11.59
C LEU A 130 -13.51 -5.97 -12.70
N GLU A 131 -13.78 -4.71 -12.37
CA GLU A 131 -14.22 -3.70 -13.34
C GLU A 131 -13.08 -3.17 -14.23
N CYS A 132 -11.83 -3.39 -13.85
CA CYS A 132 -10.66 -2.95 -14.61
C CYS A 132 -10.14 -4.01 -15.61
N PHE A 133 -10.70 -5.23 -15.60
CA PHE A 133 -10.45 -6.20 -16.65
C PHE A 133 -11.49 -5.98 -17.75
N PRO A 134 -11.14 -5.49 -18.95
CA PRO A 134 -11.98 -5.76 -20.10
C PRO A 134 -12.04 -7.28 -20.21
N LEU A 135 -13.22 -7.86 -20.05
CA LEU A 135 -13.48 -9.21 -20.52
C LEU A 135 -13.36 -9.15 -22.04
N SER A 136 -12.13 -9.25 -22.55
CA SER A 136 -11.87 -9.52 -23.95
C SER A 136 -12.27 -10.99 -24.16
N GLY A 137 -13.51 -11.18 -24.59
CA GLY A 137 -13.98 -12.42 -25.21
C GLY A 137 -13.43 -12.57 -26.63
#